data_AF-A0A949G2C1-F1
#
_entry.id   AF-A0A949G2C1-F1
#
_cell.length_a   1.000
_cell.length_b   1.000
_cell.length_c   1.000
_cell.angle_alpha   90.00
_cell.angle_beta   90.00
_cell.angle_gamma   90.00
#
_symmetry.space_group_name_H-M   'P 1'
#
loop_
_entity.id
_entity.type
_entity.pdbx_description
1 polymer ?
#
loop_
_entity_poly.entity_id
_entity_poly.type
_entity_poly.pdbx_seq_one_letter_code
_entity_poly.pdbx_strand_id
1 'polypeptide(L)'
;MHPAALDDDSLLEDCDETRTRRGGPGGQHRNKVETAVVLLHRPTGIAAEASERRSQAENRAVAVERLRLRLALEHREPVGEKPTALWRSRVRDGRLAIAIRHRDYPTLIAEAFDQLQAAGFRTASAAAALGVTTSQLIGLFRRSGPAWTAVNNARATAGLRRWA
;
A
#
# COMPACT_ATOMS: atom_id res chain seq x y z
N MET A 1 -8.07 8.32 9.85
CA MET A 1 -6.80 7.56 9.90
C MET A 1 -6.82 6.63 8.70
N HIS A 2 -5.76 6.57 7.92
CA HIS A 2 -5.75 5.76 6.69
C HIS A 2 -5.89 4.26 7.00
N PRO A 3 -6.73 3.46 6.29
CA PRO A 3 -7.00 2.06 6.61
C PRO A 3 -5.75 1.16 6.52
N ALA A 4 -4.80 1.47 5.65
CA ALA A 4 -3.50 0.77 5.60
C ALA A 4 -2.68 0.89 6.90
N ALA A 5 -3.01 1.82 7.81
CA ALA A 5 -2.36 2.01 9.10
C ALA A 5 -2.94 1.15 10.24
N LEU A 6 -4.17 0.64 10.06
CA LEU A 6 -4.85 -0.16 11.09
C LEU A 6 -4.08 -1.43 11.40
N ASP A 7 -4.29 -2.04 12.56
CA ASP A 7 -3.78 -3.40 12.77
C ASP A 7 -4.55 -4.42 11.91
N ASP A 8 -4.18 -5.70 11.99
CA ASP A 8 -4.72 -6.69 11.07
C ASP A 8 -6.16 -7.02 11.43
N ASP A 9 -6.48 -7.14 12.72
CA ASP A 9 -7.82 -7.46 13.19
C ASP A 9 -8.76 -6.31 12.85
N SER A 10 -8.38 -5.07 13.19
CA SER A 10 -9.17 -3.87 12.85
C SER A 10 -9.38 -3.71 11.33
N LEU A 11 -8.36 -3.99 10.50
CA LEU A 11 -8.52 -3.92 9.04
C LEU A 11 -9.47 -5.00 8.52
N LEU A 12 -9.39 -6.20 9.09
CA LEU A 12 -10.18 -7.35 8.67
C LEU A 12 -11.63 -7.25 9.14
N GLU A 13 -11.90 -6.57 10.25
CA GLU A 13 -13.26 -6.21 10.67
C GLU A 13 -13.99 -5.46 9.57
N ASP A 14 -13.31 -4.58 8.82
CA ASP A 14 -13.84 -3.81 7.68
C ASP A 14 -13.86 -4.56 6.34
N CYS A 15 -13.42 -5.82 6.31
CA CYS A 15 -13.31 -6.60 5.09
C CYS A 15 -14.37 -7.71 4.98
N ASP A 16 -14.87 -7.92 3.76
CA ASP A 16 -15.56 -9.15 3.39
C ASP A 16 -14.54 -10.16 2.87
N GLU A 17 -14.45 -11.33 3.52
CA GLU A 17 -13.57 -12.43 3.11
C GLU A 17 -14.35 -13.46 2.27
N THR A 18 -13.96 -13.64 1.02
CA THR A 18 -14.47 -14.70 0.16
C THR A 18 -13.40 -15.76 -0.07
N ARG A 19 -13.77 -17.03 0.12
CA ARG A 19 -12.90 -18.19 -0.14
C ARG A 19 -13.27 -18.81 -1.47
N THR A 20 -12.28 -19.11 -2.30
CA THR A 20 -12.52 -19.63 -3.65
C THR A 20 -11.65 -20.84 -3.97
N ARG A 21 -12.10 -21.63 -4.95
CA ARG A 21 -11.28 -22.65 -5.61
C ARG A 21 -10.60 -22.03 -6.82
N ARG A 22 -9.27 -22.06 -6.86
CA ARG A 22 -8.50 -21.73 -8.06
C ARG A 22 -8.11 -23.03 -8.76
N GLY A 23 -8.77 -23.33 -9.88
CA GLY A 23 -8.31 -24.37 -10.80
C GLY A 23 -7.08 -23.87 -11.55
N GLY A 24 -5.94 -24.52 -11.35
CA GLY A 24 -4.71 -24.27 -12.12
C GLY A 24 -4.16 -25.59 -12.68
N PRO A 25 -3.30 -25.58 -13.71
CA PRO A 25 -2.69 -26.77 -14.28
C PRO A 25 -1.72 -27.38 -13.25
N GLY A 26 -2.25 -28.20 -12.35
CA GLY A 26 -1.53 -28.93 -11.33
C GLY A 26 -2.38 -30.13 -10.96
N GLY A 27 -1.79 -31.32 -10.98
CA GLY A 27 -2.48 -32.61 -10.92
C GLY A 27 -3.44 -32.80 -9.74
N GLN A 28 -4.07 -33.98 -9.72
CA GLN A 28 -5.24 -34.37 -8.89
C GLN A 28 -5.26 -33.86 -7.42
N HIS A 29 -4.12 -33.57 -6.80
CA HIS A 29 -4.02 -33.08 -5.43
C HIS A 29 -4.26 -31.55 -5.25
N ARG A 30 -4.09 -30.72 -6.29
CA ARG A 30 -4.26 -29.25 -6.21
C ARG A 30 -5.73 -28.81 -6.20
N ASN A 31 -6.65 -29.68 -6.65
CA ASN A 31 -8.02 -29.32 -6.96
C ASN A 31 -9.03 -29.51 -5.80
N LYS A 32 -8.60 -29.98 -4.61
CA LYS A 32 -9.54 -30.37 -3.53
C LYS A 32 -9.76 -29.34 -2.43
N VAL A 33 -8.93 -28.29 -2.31
CA VAL A 33 -8.99 -27.36 -1.15
C VAL A 33 -9.20 -25.91 -1.59
N GLU A 34 -10.20 -25.25 -1.00
CA GLU A 34 -10.54 -23.82 -1.14
C GLU A 34 -9.51 -22.94 -0.42
N THR A 35 -8.28 -22.92 -0.93
CA THR A 35 -7.19 -22.18 -0.27
C THR A 35 -7.08 -20.72 -0.71
N ALA A 36 -7.74 -20.32 -1.80
CA ALA A 36 -7.67 -18.95 -2.29
C ALA A 36 -8.54 -18.02 -1.45
N VAL A 37 -7.99 -16.85 -1.12
CA VAL A 37 -8.64 -15.83 -0.28
C VAL A 37 -8.74 -14.54 -1.08
N VAL A 38 -9.94 -13.95 -1.08
CA VAL A 38 -10.23 -12.62 -1.60
C VAL A 38 -10.73 -11.77 -0.45
N LEU A 39 -10.14 -10.59 -0.24
CA LEU A 39 -10.55 -9.61 0.75
C LEU A 39 -11.08 -8.38 0.00
N LEU A 40 -12.28 -7.93 0.35
CA LEU A 40 -12.88 -6.68 -0.11
C LEU A 40 -12.99 -5.71 1.08
N HIS A 41 -12.26 -4.60 1.07
CA HIS A 41 -12.41 -3.57 2.08
C HIS A 41 -13.67 -2.76 1.80
N ARG A 42 -14.73 -2.99 2.59
CA ARG A 42 -16.08 -2.46 2.32
C ARG A 42 -16.10 -0.92 2.19
N PRO A 43 -15.45 -0.14 3.05
CA PRO A 43 -15.52 1.32 2.99
C PRO A 43 -14.96 1.92 1.69
N THR A 44 -13.97 1.26 1.07
CA THR A 44 -13.27 1.80 -0.11
C THR A 44 -13.59 1.05 -1.40
N GLY A 45 -14.20 -0.13 -1.33
CA GLY A 45 -14.43 -1.00 -2.48
C GLY A 45 -13.16 -1.63 -3.05
N ILE A 46 -12.00 -1.44 -2.41
CA ILE A 46 -10.72 -1.97 -2.89
C ILE A 46 -10.58 -3.42 -2.43
N ALA A 47 -10.27 -4.31 -3.38
CA ALA A 47 -10.10 -5.73 -3.11
C ALA A 47 -8.68 -6.21 -3.36
N ALA A 48 -8.26 -7.26 -2.68
CA ALA A 48 -7.03 -7.99 -2.97
C ALA A 48 -7.24 -9.49 -2.81
N GLU A 49 -6.47 -10.27 -3.54
CA GLU A 49 -6.57 -11.73 -3.53
C GLU A 49 -5.20 -12.38 -3.40
N ALA A 50 -5.17 -13.60 -2.87
CA ALA A 50 -4.00 -14.46 -2.85
C ALA A 50 -4.40 -15.93 -2.94
N SER A 51 -3.63 -16.70 -3.72
CA SER A 51 -3.94 -18.11 -3.98
C SER A 51 -2.69 -18.97 -4.23
N GLU A 52 -1.49 -18.42 -4.02
CA GLU A 52 -0.24 -19.10 -4.34
C GLU A 52 0.28 -20.03 -3.23
N ARG A 53 -0.24 -19.93 -2.00
CA ARG A 53 0.18 -20.76 -0.85
C ARG A 53 -0.70 -21.99 -0.70
N ARG A 54 -0.17 -22.99 0.01
CA ARG A 54 -0.84 -24.28 0.23
C ARG A 54 -1.91 -24.19 1.30
N SER A 55 -1.80 -23.28 2.26
CA SER A 55 -2.81 -23.08 3.29
C SER A 55 -3.62 -21.80 3.07
N GLN A 56 -4.88 -21.82 3.50
CA GLN A 56 -5.76 -20.65 3.49
C GLN A 56 -5.23 -19.54 4.40
N ALA A 57 -4.66 -19.87 5.57
CA ALA A 57 -4.11 -18.88 6.50
C ALA A 57 -2.93 -18.11 5.90
N GLU A 58 -2.01 -18.78 5.21
CA GLU A 58 -0.91 -18.10 4.52
C GLU A 58 -1.41 -17.22 3.37
N ASN A 59 -2.39 -17.71 2.59
CA ASN A 59 -3.02 -16.89 1.55
C ASN A 59 -3.74 -15.67 2.15
N ARG A 60 -4.42 -15.82 3.29
CA ARG A 60 -5.06 -14.69 4.00
C ARG A 60 -4.02 -13.64 4.40
N ALA A 61 -2.89 -14.04 4.97
CA ALA A 61 -1.82 -13.11 5.33
C ALA A 61 -1.27 -12.35 4.11
N VAL A 62 -1.04 -13.06 3.00
CA VAL A 62 -0.61 -12.43 1.74
C VAL A 62 -1.70 -11.49 1.19
N ALA A 63 -2.97 -11.87 1.25
CA ALA A 63 -4.08 -11.03 0.79
C ALA A 63 -4.16 -9.73 1.60
N VAL A 64 -3.93 -9.78 2.93
CA VAL A 64 -3.84 -8.60 3.80
C VAL A 64 -2.67 -7.69 3.38
N GLU A 65 -1.47 -8.23 3.17
CA GLU A 65 -0.32 -7.45 2.72
C GLU A 65 -0.59 -6.74 1.38
N ARG A 66 -1.19 -7.46 0.42
CA ARG A 66 -1.58 -6.91 -0.88
C ARG A 66 -2.66 -5.84 -0.74
N LEU A 67 -3.66 -6.07 0.10
CA LEU A 67 -4.75 -5.13 0.35
C LEU A 67 -4.21 -3.82 0.93
N ARG A 68 -3.31 -3.89 1.93
CA ARG A 68 -2.67 -2.70 2.51
C ARG A 68 -1.94 -1.87 1.46
N LEU A 69 -1.16 -2.52 0.59
CA LEU A 69 -0.48 -1.82 -0.49
C LEU A 69 -1.48 -1.19 -1.47
N ARG A 70 -2.54 -1.90 -1.86
CA ARG A 70 -3.57 -1.35 -2.75
C ARG A 70 -4.29 -0.15 -2.14
N LEU A 71 -4.73 -0.25 -0.87
CA LEU A 71 -5.31 0.87 -0.13
C LEU A 71 -4.36 2.07 -0.13
N ALA A 72 -3.07 1.85 0.15
CA ALA A 72 -2.06 2.89 0.14
C ALA A 72 -1.80 3.55 -1.22
N LEU A 73 -2.20 2.93 -2.32
CA LEU A 73 -2.03 3.48 -3.67
C LEU A 73 -3.32 4.07 -4.25
N GLU A 74 -4.47 3.51 -3.87
CA GLU A 74 -5.77 3.82 -4.49
C GLU A 74 -6.68 4.68 -3.61
N HIS A 75 -6.59 4.61 -2.27
CA HIS A 75 -7.45 5.38 -1.34
C HIS A 75 -6.70 6.55 -0.71
N ARG A 76 -7.15 7.80 -0.90
CA ARG A 76 -6.47 9.01 -0.39
C ARG A 76 -7.21 9.58 0.82
N GLU A 77 -6.44 10.14 1.75
CA GLU A 77 -6.95 10.86 2.92
C GLU A 77 -6.52 12.34 2.86
N PRO A 78 -7.27 13.26 3.49
CA PRO A 78 -6.82 14.64 3.63
C PRO A 78 -5.50 14.68 4.42
N VAL A 79 -4.56 15.48 3.93
CA VAL A 79 -3.27 15.68 4.61
C VAL A 79 -3.44 16.55 5.85
N GLY A 80 -2.75 16.19 6.93
CA GLY A 80 -2.59 17.04 8.10
C GLY A 80 -1.47 18.06 7.93
N GLU A 81 -1.43 19.06 8.82
CA GLU A 81 -0.36 20.08 8.87
C GLU A 81 1.02 19.47 9.16
N LYS A 82 1.06 18.40 9.95
CA LYS A 82 2.27 17.73 10.40
C LYS A 82 2.24 16.24 10.03
N PRO A 83 3.39 15.62 9.73
CA PRO A 83 3.45 14.18 9.51
C PRO A 83 2.95 13.40 10.72
N THR A 84 2.36 12.23 10.45
CA THR A 84 1.80 11.35 11.47
C THR A 84 2.87 10.91 12.46
N ALA A 85 2.43 10.46 13.64
CA ALA A 85 3.35 9.89 14.63
C ALA A 85 4.14 8.70 14.06
N LEU A 86 3.49 7.88 13.23
CA LEU A 86 4.14 6.76 12.56
C LEU A 86 5.25 7.23 11.61
N TRP A 87 4.97 8.21 10.75
CA TRP A 87 5.99 8.78 9.86
C TRP A 87 7.18 9.31 10.65
N ARG A 88 6.93 10.14 11.67
CA ARG A 88 7.97 10.71 12.52
C ARG A 88 8.78 9.64 13.24
N SER A 89 8.18 8.51 13.65
CA SER A 89 8.92 7.40 14.27
C SER A 89 9.93 6.72 13.32
N ARG A 90 9.70 6.84 12.01
CA ARG A 90 10.50 6.20 10.93
C ARG A 90 11.53 7.13 10.30
N VAL A 91 11.43 8.42 10.57
CA VAL A 91 12.42 9.43 10.18
C VAL A 91 13.28 9.75 11.39
N ARG A 92 14.57 9.41 11.32
CA ARG A 92 15.57 9.79 12.33
C ARG A 92 16.63 10.64 11.68
N ASP A 93 16.88 11.85 12.21
CA ASP A 93 17.84 12.81 11.67
C ASP A 93 17.64 13.11 10.17
N GLY A 94 16.37 13.28 9.76
CA GLY A 94 16.00 13.48 8.36
C GLY A 94 16.16 12.23 7.48
N ARG A 95 16.46 11.06 8.06
CA ARG A 95 16.63 9.80 7.36
C ARG A 95 15.45 8.87 7.53
N LEU A 96 14.70 8.68 6.44
CA LEU A 96 13.66 7.66 6.35
C LEU A 96 14.31 6.28 6.11
N ALA A 97 14.22 5.39 7.10
CA ALA A 97 14.76 4.03 7.02
C ALA A 97 13.66 2.99 7.20
N ILE A 98 13.28 2.32 6.11
CA ILE A 98 12.26 1.27 6.13
C ILE A 98 12.48 0.25 5.01
N ALA A 99 12.39 -1.03 5.34
CA ALA A 99 12.40 -2.13 4.37
C ALA A 99 11.04 -2.23 3.66
N ILE A 100 11.02 -2.60 2.37
CA ILE A 100 9.79 -2.74 1.57
C ILE A 100 8.79 -3.72 2.20
N ARG A 101 9.31 -4.81 2.80
CA ARG A 101 8.49 -5.85 3.46
C ARG A 101 8.04 -5.48 4.87
N HIS A 102 8.41 -4.30 5.37
CA HIS A 102 7.99 -3.89 6.70
C HIS A 102 6.50 -3.55 6.70
N ARG A 103 5.76 -3.96 7.74
CA ARG A 103 4.31 -3.71 7.89
C ARG A 103 3.89 -2.25 7.67
N ASP A 104 4.67 -1.30 8.20
CA ASP A 104 4.41 0.13 8.07
C ASP A 104 4.66 0.71 6.67
N TYR A 105 5.33 -0.03 5.76
CA TYR A 105 5.74 0.50 4.45
C TYR A 105 4.55 0.98 3.61
N PRO A 106 3.44 0.23 3.45
CA PRO A 106 2.23 0.73 2.80
C PRO A 106 1.70 2.02 3.44
N THR A 107 1.68 2.12 4.77
CA THR A 107 1.19 3.32 5.46
C THR A 107 2.03 4.55 5.15
N LEU A 108 3.36 4.40 5.13
CA LEU A 108 4.25 5.51 4.74
C LEU A 108 4.08 5.86 3.26
N ILE A 109 3.86 4.88 2.38
CA ILE A 109 3.55 5.15 0.97
C ILE A 109 2.27 5.98 0.85
N ALA A 110 1.22 5.63 1.58
CA ALA A 110 -0.05 6.36 1.58
C ALA A 110 0.14 7.83 1.97
N GLU A 111 0.76 8.07 3.12
CA GLU A 111 0.99 9.43 3.63
C GLU A 111 1.89 10.25 2.70
N ALA A 112 2.95 9.64 2.17
CA ALA A 112 3.81 10.29 1.18
C ALA A 112 3.04 10.66 -0.10
N PHE A 113 2.11 9.79 -0.51
CA PHE A 113 1.34 10.00 -1.73
C PHE A 113 0.28 11.09 -1.53
N ASP A 114 -0.41 11.09 -0.39
CA ASP A 114 -1.35 12.15 -0.02
C ASP A 114 -0.64 13.52 -0.02
N GLN A 115 0.57 13.60 0.59
CA GLN A 115 1.38 14.82 0.59
C GLN A 115 1.86 15.23 -0.81
N LEU A 116 2.20 14.29 -1.68
CA LEU A 116 2.52 14.59 -3.07
C LEU A 116 1.32 15.18 -3.81
N GLN A 117 0.13 14.61 -3.65
CA GLN A 117 -1.07 15.13 -4.31
C GLN A 117 -1.46 16.51 -3.79
N ALA A 118 -1.44 16.70 -2.46
CA ALA A 118 -1.73 18.00 -1.84
C ALA A 118 -0.75 19.09 -2.28
N ALA A 119 0.52 18.73 -2.52
CA ALA A 119 1.53 19.65 -3.03
C ALA A 119 1.43 19.91 -4.55
N GLY A 120 0.47 19.32 -5.27
CA GLY A 120 0.38 19.38 -6.73
C GLY A 120 1.58 18.70 -7.40
N PHE A 121 2.09 17.62 -6.79
CA PHE A 121 3.29 16.88 -7.17
C PHE A 121 4.59 17.72 -7.22
N ARG A 122 4.64 18.84 -6.52
CA ARG A 122 5.88 19.57 -6.23
C ARG A 122 6.68 18.79 -5.20
N THR A 123 7.55 17.89 -5.68
CA THR A 123 8.27 16.92 -4.82
C THR A 123 9.06 17.60 -3.70
N ALA A 124 9.67 18.76 -3.95
CA ALA A 124 10.41 19.50 -2.93
C ALA A 124 9.50 19.98 -1.79
N SER A 125 8.30 20.49 -2.10
CA SER A 125 7.32 20.92 -1.10
C SER A 125 6.79 19.74 -0.29
N ALA A 126 6.46 18.63 -0.94
CA ALA A 126 6.02 17.41 -0.26
C ALA A 126 7.12 16.82 0.65
N ALA A 127 8.36 16.79 0.17
CA ALA A 127 9.50 16.29 0.95
C ALA A 127 9.79 17.16 2.17
N ALA A 128 9.70 18.49 2.03
CA ALA A 128 9.84 19.43 3.13
C ALA A 128 8.74 19.24 4.19
N ALA A 129 7.47 19.09 3.77
CA ALA A 129 6.36 18.80 4.69
C ALA A 129 6.57 17.51 5.48
N LEU A 130 7.21 16.52 4.86
CA LEU A 130 7.53 15.22 5.45
C LEU A 130 8.86 15.19 6.22
N GLY A 131 9.63 16.28 6.23
CA GLY A 131 10.94 16.33 6.90
C GLY A 131 11.98 15.37 6.32
N VAL A 132 11.92 15.10 5.01
CA VAL A 132 12.87 14.24 4.29
C VAL A 132 13.40 14.94 3.05
N THR A 133 14.47 14.43 2.46
CA THR A 133 14.98 14.94 1.18
C THR A 133 14.10 14.46 0.01
N THR A 134 14.11 15.23 -1.09
CA THR A 134 13.45 14.85 -2.36
C THR A 134 13.86 13.46 -2.84
N SER A 135 15.16 13.13 -2.74
CA SER A 135 15.70 11.82 -3.15
C SER A 135 15.15 10.67 -2.31
N GLN A 136 14.95 10.87 -1.00
CA GLN A 136 14.35 9.86 -0.14
C GLN A 136 12.87 9.67 -0.43
N LEU A 137 12.14 10.76 -0.70
CA LEU A 137 10.74 10.69 -1.08
C LEU A 137 10.56 9.93 -2.40
N ILE A 138 11.30 10.30 -3.45
CA ILE A 138 11.28 9.58 -4.74
C ILE A 138 11.72 8.12 -4.54
N GLY A 139 12.78 7.90 -3.77
CA GLY A 139 13.31 6.58 -3.46
C GLY A 139 12.33 5.69 -2.71
N LEU A 140 11.43 6.25 -1.89
CA LEU A 140 10.37 5.51 -1.20
C LEU A 140 9.47 4.79 -2.20
N PHE A 141 9.00 5.50 -3.23
CA PHE A 141 8.16 4.94 -4.30
C PHE A 141 8.95 4.06 -5.26
N ARG A 142 10.17 4.44 -5.65
CA ARG A 142 10.98 3.70 -6.64
C ARG A 142 11.29 2.26 -6.20
N ARG A 143 11.35 2.02 -4.89
CA ARG A 143 11.57 0.70 -4.30
C ARG A 143 10.41 -0.28 -4.54
N SER A 144 9.19 0.21 -4.83
CA SER A 144 8.01 -0.60 -5.10
C SER A 144 7.48 -0.32 -6.51
N GLY A 145 7.58 -1.31 -7.41
CA GLY A 145 7.09 -1.18 -8.79
C GLY A 145 5.63 -0.71 -8.90
N PRO A 146 4.69 -1.28 -8.11
CA PRO A 146 3.32 -0.80 -8.05
C PRO A 146 3.22 0.66 -7.59
N ALA A 147 3.98 1.06 -6.57
CA ALA A 147 3.94 2.43 -6.04
C ALA A 147 4.51 3.45 -7.03
N TRP A 148 5.61 3.09 -7.71
CA TRP A 148 6.19 3.90 -8.79
C TRP A 148 5.19 4.11 -9.94
N THR A 149 4.55 3.02 -10.37
CA THR A 149 3.51 3.06 -11.42
C THR A 149 2.34 3.94 -11.00
N ALA A 150 1.86 3.80 -9.76
CA ALA A 150 0.74 4.59 -9.24
C ALA A 150 1.03 6.10 -9.23
N VAL A 151 2.19 6.52 -8.73
CA VAL A 151 2.58 7.94 -8.74
C VAL A 151 2.72 8.46 -10.16
N ASN A 152 3.33 7.69 -11.07
CA ASN A 152 3.48 8.10 -12.46
C ASN A 152 2.15 8.22 -13.20
N ASN A 153 1.19 7.33 -12.92
CA ASN A 153 -0.16 7.43 -13.45
C ASN A 153 -0.86 8.69 -12.90
N ALA A 154 -0.81 8.93 -11.59
CA ALA A 154 -1.44 10.10 -10.99
C ALA A 154 -0.82 11.42 -11.49
N ARG A 155 0.50 11.47 -11.67
CA ARG A 155 1.19 12.61 -12.30
C ARG A 155 0.72 12.82 -13.75
N ALA A 156 0.61 11.75 -14.54
CA ALA A 156 0.15 11.84 -15.92
C ALA A 156 -1.30 12.32 -16.02
N THR A 157 -2.19 11.84 -15.13
CA THR A 157 -3.57 12.33 -15.02
C THR A 157 -3.62 13.82 -14.67
N ALA A 158 -2.67 14.31 -13.86
CA ALA A 158 -2.51 15.73 -13.56
C ALA A 158 -1.79 16.54 -14.67
N GLY A 159 -1.55 15.95 -15.85
CA GLY A 159 -0.87 16.62 -16.97
C GLY A 159 0.65 16.79 -16.80
N LEU A 160 1.25 16.13 -15.81
CA LEU A 160 2.68 16.24 -15.49
C LEU A 160 3.49 15.11 -16.12
N ARG A 161 4.76 15.40 -16.42
CA ARG A 161 5.71 14.39 -16.88
C ARG A 161 5.92 13.31 -15.80
N ARG A 162 5.92 12.05 -16.24
CA ARG A 162 6.29 10.89 -15.40
C ARG A 162 7.73 11.04 -14.90
N TRP A 163 7.98 10.56 -13.69
CA TRP A 163 9.34 10.36 -13.22
C TRP A 163 10.03 9.27 -14.04
N ALA A 164 11.32 9.48 -14.30
CA ALA A 164 12.19 8.58 -15.05
C ALA A 164 12.78 7.48 -14.16
#